data_AF-A0A8T1WWK1-F1
#
_entry.id   AF-A0A8T1WWK1-F1
#
_cell.length_a   1.000
_cell.length_b   1.000
_cell.length_c   1.000
_cell.angle_alpha   90.00
_cell.angle_beta   90.00
_cell.angle_gamma   90.00
#
_symmetry.space_group_name_H-M   'P 1'
#
loop_
_entity.id
_entity.type
_entity.pdbx_description
1 polymer ?
#
loop_
_entity_poly.entity_id
_entity_poly.type
_entity_poly.pdbx_seq_one_letter_code
_entity_poly.pdbx_strand_id
1 'polypeptide(L)'
;MGKQTVMQGLCPPGYVAKFSKMSGVQPWKNAVVLFVNVESDSPYDNAFHQEEVDGQGVVHFQWFGQNRWNDDSPMVLRLRNMQRGDERLSFGGEPDRDGLDESDRGKEPLLLFLRHTQGPYIYCGRLGYLGYRPSSKPLEFRWQLLDVGALDWEKICGLLEASDPSSKTDEEQNA
;
A
#
# COMPACT_ATOMS: atom_id res chain seq x y z
N MET A 1 -12.39 9.55 -9.94
CA MET A 1 -11.72 10.84 -10.19
C MET A 1 -10.43 11.04 -9.40
N GLY A 2 -10.28 10.50 -8.18
CA GLY A 2 -9.12 10.80 -7.31
C GLY A 2 -7.71 10.54 -7.87
N LYS A 3 -7.46 9.39 -8.53
CA LYS A 3 -6.10 9.07 -9.03
C LYS A 3 -5.57 10.09 -10.05
N GLN A 4 -6.43 10.69 -10.88
CA GLN A 4 -6.00 11.65 -11.91
C GLN A 4 -5.33 12.86 -11.28
N THR A 5 -5.90 13.39 -10.21
CA THR A 5 -5.35 14.55 -9.49
C THR A 5 -3.99 14.23 -8.91
N VAL A 6 -3.85 13.07 -8.25
CA VAL A 6 -2.56 12.61 -7.69
C VAL A 6 -1.53 12.44 -8.80
N MET A 7 -1.87 11.70 -9.86
CA MET A 7 -0.93 11.41 -10.95
C MET A 7 -0.52 12.68 -11.69
N GLN A 8 -1.43 13.65 -11.87
CA GLN A 8 -1.08 14.93 -12.48
C GLN A 8 -0.22 15.79 -11.55
N GLY A 9 -0.48 15.77 -10.23
CA GLY A 9 0.31 16.50 -9.24
C GLY A 9 1.73 15.98 -9.07
N LEU A 10 1.95 14.68 -9.29
CA LEU A 10 3.28 14.05 -9.35
C LEU A 10 3.99 14.26 -10.69
N CYS A 11 3.27 14.71 -11.72
CA CYS A 11 3.82 14.91 -13.05
C CYS A 11 4.54 16.26 -13.14
N PRO A 12 5.74 16.34 -13.76
CA PRO A 12 6.41 17.60 -13.96
C PRO A 12 5.54 18.63 -14.70
N PRO A 13 5.68 19.94 -14.41
CA PRO A 13 4.96 20.98 -15.13
C PRO A 13 5.16 20.89 -16.65
N GLY A 14 4.09 21.15 -17.41
CA GLY A 14 4.11 21.07 -18.87
C GLY A 14 3.84 19.67 -19.45
N TYR A 15 3.67 18.64 -18.62
CA TYR A 15 3.32 17.29 -19.04
C TYR A 15 1.91 16.89 -18.58
N VAL A 16 1.28 15.99 -19.33
CA VAL A 16 -0.02 15.40 -18.97
C VAL A 16 0.18 13.95 -18.59
N ALA A 17 -0.22 13.58 -17.37
CA ALA A 17 -0.07 12.23 -16.87
C ALA A 17 -0.98 11.25 -17.64
N LYS A 18 -0.37 10.21 -18.24
CA LYS A 18 -1.07 9.07 -18.84
C LYS A 18 -0.79 7.82 -18.01
N PHE A 19 -1.86 7.18 -17.54
CA PHE A 19 -1.74 6.03 -16.66
C PHE A 19 -3.01 5.16 -16.71
N SER A 20 -2.93 3.93 -16.20
CA SER A 20 -4.08 3.03 -16.16
C SER A 20 -4.96 3.35 -14.95
N LYS A 21 -6.18 3.85 -15.17
CA LYS A 21 -7.12 4.13 -14.06
C LYS A 21 -7.51 2.86 -13.28
N MET A 22 -7.44 1.70 -13.93
CA MET A 22 -7.83 0.40 -13.40
C MET A 22 -6.73 -0.27 -12.56
N SER A 23 -5.48 0.19 -12.63
CA SER A 23 -4.39 -0.38 -11.83
C SER A 23 -4.25 0.31 -10.48
N GLY A 24 -4.07 -0.46 -9.41
CA GLY A 24 -3.69 0.04 -8.08
C GLY A 24 -2.21 0.48 -8.05
N VAL A 25 -1.35 -0.20 -8.79
CA VAL A 25 0.08 0.13 -8.92
C VAL A 25 0.32 0.99 -10.16
N GLN A 26 1.06 2.09 -10.00
CA GLN A 26 1.48 2.98 -11.07
C GLN A 26 3.01 3.20 -11.02
N PRO A 27 3.77 2.62 -11.96
CA PRO A 27 5.20 2.87 -12.04
C PRO A 27 5.51 4.26 -12.59
N TRP A 28 6.47 4.93 -11.95
CA TRP A 28 7.20 6.08 -12.47
C TRP A 28 8.61 5.67 -12.88
N LYS A 29 9.47 6.61 -13.31
CA LYS A 29 10.86 6.29 -13.66
C LYS A 29 11.73 5.99 -12.42
N ASN A 30 11.42 6.63 -11.29
CA ASN A 30 12.23 6.67 -10.08
C ASN A 30 11.42 6.43 -8.79
N ALA A 31 10.17 5.99 -8.94
CA ALA A 31 9.28 5.65 -7.85
C ALA A 31 8.20 4.70 -8.37
N VAL A 32 7.47 4.07 -7.45
CA VAL A 32 6.18 3.44 -7.75
C VAL A 32 5.14 4.03 -6.81
N VAL A 33 3.93 4.22 -7.32
CA VAL A 33 2.79 4.67 -6.51
C VAL A 33 1.81 3.53 -6.34
N LEU A 34 1.42 3.27 -5.10
CA LEU A 34 0.43 2.28 -4.74
C LEU A 34 -0.85 2.97 -4.24
N PHE A 35 -1.93 2.78 -4.97
CA PHE A 35 -3.28 3.20 -4.59
C PHE A 35 -4.03 2.02 -3.98
N VAL A 36 -4.39 2.14 -2.71
CA VAL A 36 -5.17 1.13 -1.97
C VAL A 36 -6.55 1.69 -1.68
N ASN A 37 -7.57 0.89 -1.93
CA ASN A 37 -8.92 1.18 -1.46
C ASN A 37 -9.09 0.40 -0.16
N VAL A 38 -9.39 1.12 0.94
CA VAL A 38 -9.63 0.49 2.25
C VAL A 38 -11.05 -0.08 2.32
N GLU A 39 -11.98 0.57 1.64
CA GLU A 39 -13.34 0.06 1.43
C GLU A 39 -13.39 -0.77 0.16
N SER A 40 -13.42 -2.09 0.31
CA SER A 40 -13.97 -2.92 -0.75
C SER A 40 -14.61 -4.16 -0.16
N ASP A 41 -15.79 -4.53 -0.66
CA ASP A 41 -16.39 -5.87 -0.55
C ASP A 41 -15.55 -6.95 -1.26
N SER A 42 -14.25 -6.71 -1.41
CA SER A 42 -13.28 -7.63 -1.97
C SER A 42 -12.97 -8.70 -0.94
N PRO A 43 -12.86 -9.97 -1.34
CA PRO A 43 -12.40 -11.02 -0.43
C PRO A 43 -10.93 -10.83 0.03
N TYR A 44 -10.23 -9.86 -0.56
CA TYR A 44 -8.87 -9.48 -0.22
C TYR A 44 -8.90 -8.22 0.65
N ASP A 45 -8.89 -8.41 1.96
CA ASP A 45 -8.81 -7.34 2.94
C ASP A 45 -7.37 -6.82 3.03
N ASN A 46 -7.19 -5.50 2.88
CA ASN A 46 -5.89 -4.86 3.09
C ASN A 46 -5.78 -4.54 4.59
N ALA A 47 -5.58 -5.58 5.40
CA ALA A 47 -5.53 -5.45 6.85
C ALA A 47 -4.24 -4.74 7.28
N PHE A 48 -4.39 -3.56 7.90
CA PHE A 48 -3.30 -2.86 8.56
C PHE A 48 -3.14 -3.40 9.98
N HIS A 49 -1.91 -3.71 10.34
CA HIS A 49 -1.51 -4.19 11.65
C HIS A 49 -0.58 -3.17 12.28
N GLN A 50 -0.86 -2.84 13.54
CA GLN A 50 -0.01 -2.00 14.36
C GLN A 50 0.63 -2.86 15.45
N GLU A 51 1.95 -2.78 15.54
CA GLU A 51 2.75 -3.52 16.52
C GLU A 51 3.77 -2.58 17.16
N GLU A 52 4.34 -2.99 18.29
CA GLU A 52 5.41 -2.25 18.95
C GLU A 52 6.71 -3.06 18.83
N VAL A 53 7.72 -2.46 18.23
CA VAL A 53 9.03 -3.07 18.04
C VAL A 53 10.09 -2.12 18.61
N ASP A 54 10.88 -2.60 19.56
CA ASP A 54 11.90 -1.81 20.29
C ASP A 54 11.36 -0.50 20.91
N GLY A 55 10.11 -0.49 21.36
CA GLY A 55 9.48 0.70 21.94
C GLY A 55 8.96 1.71 20.91
N GLN A 56 8.94 1.35 19.63
CA GLN A 56 8.40 2.18 18.55
C GLN A 56 7.18 1.53 17.92
N GLY A 57 6.11 2.31 17.72
CA GLY A 57 4.94 1.89 16.97
C GLY A 57 5.28 1.71 15.50
N VAL A 58 5.11 0.48 14.99
CA VAL A 58 5.30 0.12 13.60
C VAL A 58 3.95 -0.28 13.00
N VAL A 59 3.75 0.06 11.73
CA VAL A 59 2.56 -0.33 10.97
C VAL A 59 2.99 -1.13 9.76
N HIS A 60 2.34 -2.26 9.52
CA HIS A 60 2.51 -3.05 8.31
C HIS A 60 1.16 -3.56 7.79
N PHE A 61 1.09 -3.90 6.52
CA PHE A 61 -0.14 -4.40 5.92
C PHE A 61 0.12 -5.38 4.79
N GLN A 62 -0.90 -6.17 4.47
CA GLN A 62 -0.92 -7.09 3.34
C GLN A 62 -1.58 -6.43 2.14
N TRP A 63 -0.98 -6.64 0.97
CA TRP A 63 -1.49 -6.14 -0.30
C TRP A 63 -1.44 -7.22 -1.37
N PHE A 64 -2.54 -7.38 -2.10
CA PHE A 64 -2.66 -8.37 -3.15
C PHE A 64 -2.45 -7.76 -4.53
N GLY A 65 -1.56 -8.38 -5.30
CA GLY A 65 -1.27 -8.00 -6.68
C GLY A 65 -2.39 -8.37 -7.66
N GLN A 66 -2.13 -8.19 -8.96
CA GLN A 66 -3.09 -8.61 -9.99
C GLN A 66 -3.05 -10.15 -10.16
N ASN A 67 -4.21 -10.78 -10.40
CA ASN A 67 -4.32 -12.24 -10.60
C ASN A 67 -3.40 -12.83 -11.67
N ARG A 68 -3.03 -12.03 -12.67
CA ARG A 68 -2.14 -12.45 -13.77
C ARG A 68 -0.65 -12.36 -13.44
N TRP A 69 -0.28 -11.81 -12.29
CA TRP A 69 1.12 -11.68 -11.90
C TRP A 69 1.67 -13.02 -11.42
N ASN A 70 2.93 -13.23 -11.73
CA ASN A 70 3.77 -14.35 -11.32
C ASN A 70 5.17 -13.82 -10.98
N ASP A 71 6.06 -14.68 -10.50
CA ASP A 71 7.40 -14.28 -10.01
C ASP A 71 8.24 -13.56 -11.07
N ASP A 72 8.07 -13.93 -12.35
CA ASP A 72 8.81 -13.35 -13.48
C ASP A 72 8.18 -12.05 -14.01
N SER A 73 7.03 -11.63 -13.46
CA SER A 73 6.37 -10.42 -13.91
C SER A 73 7.25 -9.19 -13.62
N PRO A 74 7.52 -8.30 -14.60
CA PRO A 74 8.44 -7.18 -14.41
C PRO A 74 8.09 -6.28 -13.23
N MET A 75 6.80 -6.12 -12.93
CA MET A 75 6.35 -5.36 -11.76
C MET A 75 6.66 -6.08 -10.45
N VAL A 76 6.55 -7.41 -10.41
CA VAL A 76 6.86 -8.21 -9.22
C VAL A 76 8.36 -8.12 -8.94
N LEU A 77 9.21 -8.33 -9.94
CA LEU A 77 10.66 -8.17 -9.83
C LEU A 77 11.05 -6.76 -9.36
N ARG A 78 10.36 -5.73 -9.85
CA ARG A 78 10.60 -4.35 -9.43
C ARG A 78 10.18 -4.10 -7.98
N LEU A 79 9.01 -4.59 -7.57
CA LEU A 79 8.53 -4.45 -6.19
C LEU A 79 9.45 -5.15 -5.18
N ARG A 80 10.04 -6.30 -5.54
CA ARG A 80 11.03 -7.03 -4.72
C ARG A 80 12.32 -6.24 -4.47
N ASN A 81 12.64 -5.27 -5.33
CA ASN A 81 13.84 -4.42 -5.25
C ASN A 81 13.61 -3.07 -4.54
N MET A 82 12.39 -2.78 -4.08
CA MET A 82 12.04 -1.53 -3.42
C MET A 82 12.80 -1.33 -2.10
N GLN A 83 12.74 -0.09 -1.57
CA GLN A 83 13.16 0.22 -0.20
C GLN A 83 12.69 -0.86 0.77
N ARG A 84 13.59 -1.39 1.60
CA ARG A 84 13.28 -2.46 2.57
C ARG A 84 12.71 -1.89 3.87
N GLY A 85 11.80 -2.65 4.47
CA GLY A 85 11.36 -2.42 5.86
C GLY A 85 12.20 -3.22 6.85
N ASP A 86 11.75 -3.25 8.09
CA ASP A 86 12.31 -4.05 9.18
C ASP A 86 12.07 -5.56 8.92
N GLU A 87 13.14 -6.31 8.68
CA GLU A 87 13.08 -7.74 8.36
C GLU A 87 12.34 -8.58 9.42
N ARG A 88 12.24 -8.11 10.67
CA ARG A 88 11.48 -8.78 11.74
C ARG A 88 9.98 -8.85 11.47
N LEU A 89 9.45 -7.96 10.64
CA LEU A 89 8.04 -7.89 10.25
C LEU A 89 7.72 -8.74 8.99
N SER A 90 8.73 -9.39 8.42
CA SER A 90 8.57 -10.25 7.24
C SER A 90 7.66 -11.45 7.48
N PHE A 91 7.29 -12.17 6.41
CA PHE A 91 6.37 -13.32 6.49
C PHE A 91 6.86 -14.51 7.33
N GLY A 92 8.04 -14.44 7.95
CA GLY A 92 8.67 -15.56 8.64
C GLY A 92 9.13 -16.61 7.62
N GLY A 93 10.41 -16.58 7.27
CA GLY A 93 11.00 -17.46 6.26
C GLY A 93 12.34 -16.96 5.77
N GLU A 94 12.97 -17.71 4.86
CA GLU A 94 14.19 -17.27 4.19
C GLU A 94 13.94 -15.91 3.52
N PRO A 95 14.82 -14.93 3.72
CA PRO A 95 14.65 -13.62 3.13
C PRO A 95 14.67 -13.76 1.61
N ASP A 96 13.70 -13.12 0.94
CA ASP A 96 13.62 -13.05 -0.52
C ASP A 96 14.82 -12.24 -1.07
N ARG A 97 15.94 -12.94 -1.23
CA ARG A 97 17.26 -12.42 -1.65
C ARG A 97 17.71 -13.00 -3.00
N ASP A 98 17.00 -13.97 -3.54
CA ASP A 98 17.38 -14.65 -4.79
C ASP A 98 17.16 -13.76 -6.01
N GLY A 99 18.24 -13.56 -6.78
CA GLY A 99 18.21 -12.91 -8.10
C GLY A 99 18.10 -11.40 -8.10
N LEU A 100 18.26 -10.73 -6.95
CA LEU A 100 18.19 -9.27 -6.85
C LEU A 100 19.60 -8.64 -6.79
N ASP A 101 19.84 -7.61 -7.60
CA ASP A 101 21.12 -6.89 -7.64
C ASP A 101 21.33 -6.08 -6.36
N GLU A 102 22.28 -6.51 -5.51
CA GLU A 102 22.64 -5.85 -4.24
C GLU A 102 23.01 -4.36 -4.44
N SER A 103 23.48 -3.97 -5.63
CA SER A 103 23.91 -2.59 -5.89
C SER A 103 22.75 -1.60 -6.05
N ASP A 104 21.55 -2.06 -6.38
CA ASP A 104 20.36 -1.21 -6.62
C ASP A 104 19.20 -1.50 -5.66
N ARG A 105 19.39 -2.44 -4.73
CA ARG A 105 18.42 -2.72 -3.67
C ARG A 105 18.15 -1.49 -2.83
N GLY A 106 16.87 -1.26 -2.59
CA GLY A 106 16.42 -0.39 -1.52
C GLY A 106 16.45 1.10 -1.84
N LYS A 107 16.74 1.50 -3.09
CA LYS A 107 16.82 2.91 -3.48
C LYS A 107 15.50 3.50 -3.97
N GLU A 108 14.65 2.67 -4.58
CA GLU A 108 13.39 3.14 -5.16
C GLU A 108 12.27 3.17 -4.11
N PRO A 109 11.60 4.33 -3.92
CA PRO A 109 10.49 4.43 -2.99
C PRO A 109 9.19 3.91 -3.60
N LEU A 110 8.42 3.21 -2.77
CA LEU A 110 7.01 2.91 -3.02
C LEU A 110 6.14 3.86 -2.20
N LEU A 111 5.32 4.68 -2.85
CA LEU A 111 4.49 5.71 -2.23
C LEU A 111 3.06 5.20 -2.02
N LEU A 112 2.56 5.25 -0.80
CA LEU A 112 1.21 4.80 -0.45
C LEU A 112 0.19 5.94 -0.58
N PHE A 113 -0.91 5.65 -1.25
CA PHE A 113 -2.09 6.50 -1.30
C PHE A 113 -3.34 5.70 -0.92
N LEU A 114 -3.98 6.09 0.18
CA LEU A 114 -5.22 5.47 0.65
C LEU A 114 -6.42 6.25 0.16
N ARG A 115 -7.45 5.54 -0.30
CA ARG A 115 -8.72 6.16 -0.67
C ARG A 115 -9.50 6.51 0.59
N HIS A 116 -9.74 7.80 0.83
CA HIS A 116 -10.76 8.24 1.78
C HIS A 116 -12.15 7.85 1.24
N THR A 117 -13.07 7.43 2.10
CA THR A 117 -14.42 6.97 1.73
C THR A 117 -15.07 7.84 0.68
N GLN A 118 -15.39 7.22 -0.46
CA GLN A 118 -15.92 7.87 -1.68
C GLN A 118 -15.17 9.14 -2.19
N GLY A 119 -14.00 9.44 -1.64
CA GLY A 119 -13.34 10.74 -1.72
C GLY A 119 -11.96 10.71 -2.41
N PRO A 120 -11.08 11.66 -2.08
CA PRO A 120 -9.75 11.75 -2.67
C PRO A 120 -8.83 10.63 -2.15
N TYR A 121 -7.70 10.47 -2.84
CA TYR A 121 -6.60 9.67 -2.32
C TYR A 121 -5.69 10.54 -1.46
N ILE A 122 -5.35 10.06 -0.28
CA ILE A 122 -4.50 10.73 0.70
C ILE A 122 -3.14 10.06 0.66
N TYR A 123 -2.07 10.87 0.59
CA TYR A 123 -0.70 10.36 0.71
C TYR A 123 -0.45 9.91 2.15
N CYS A 124 0.00 8.67 2.31
CA CYS A 124 0.25 8.07 3.62
C CYS A 124 1.72 7.69 3.84
N GLY A 125 2.64 8.26 3.06
CA GLY A 125 4.07 7.99 3.24
C GLY A 125 4.63 6.90 2.34
N ARG A 126 5.85 6.48 2.66
CA ARG A 126 6.63 5.48 1.94
C ARG A 126 6.45 4.08 2.54
N LEU A 127 6.57 3.09 1.68
CA LEU A 127 6.49 1.68 2.03
C LEU A 127 7.85 1.00 1.96
N GLY A 128 8.12 0.19 2.98
CA GLY A 128 9.24 -0.73 3.06
C GLY A 128 8.80 -2.14 2.70
N TYR A 129 9.50 -2.78 1.78
CA TYR A 129 9.27 -4.16 1.37
C TYR A 129 9.62 -5.14 2.50
N LEU A 130 8.66 -6.01 2.84
CA LEU A 130 8.80 -7.04 3.87
C LEU A 130 8.73 -8.48 3.32
N GLY A 131 8.58 -8.64 2.01
CA GLY A 131 8.45 -9.95 1.37
C GLY A 131 7.12 -10.15 0.65
N TYR A 132 6.97 -11.32 0.05
CA TYR A 132 5.74 -11.76 -0.60
C TYR A 132 5.59 -13.29 -0.48
N ARG A 133 4.40 -13.82 -0.78
CA ARG A 133 4.12 -15.26 -0.80
C ARG A 133 3.99 -15.77 -2.24
N PRO A 134 5.00 -16.48 -2.78
CA PRO A 134 4.97 -17.01 -4.15
C PRO A 134 3.85 -18.03 -4.39
N SER A 135 3.44 -18.75 -3.34
CA SER A 135 2.36 -19.75 -3.39
C SER A 135 0.96 -19.13 -3.41
N SER A 136 0.82 -17.83 -3.12
CA SER A 136 -0.47 -17.15 -3.07
C SER A 136 -0.96 -16.77 -4.47
N LYS A 137 -2.29 -16.83 -4.69
CA LYS A 137 -2.93 -16.41 -5.94
C LYS A 137 -4.18 -15.57 -5.63
N PRO A 138 -4.18 -14.27 -5.93
CA PRO A 138 -3.07 -13.43 -6.43
C PRO A 138 -1.87 -13.36 -5.46
N LEU A 139 -0.70 -12.98 -5.99
CA LEU A 139 0.50 -12.80 -5.18
C LEU A 139 0.24 -11.81 -4.02
N GLU A 140 0.56 -12.25 -2.82
CA GLU A 140 0.39 -11.49 -1.58
C GLU A 140 1.73 -10.86 -1.19
N PHE A 141 1.78 -9.54 -1.07
CA PHE A 141 2.93 -8.77 -0.61
C PHE A 141 2.69 -8.25 0.79
N ARG A 142 3.76 -8.05 1.55
CA ARG A 142 3.72 -7.34 2.83
C ARG A 142 4.59 -6.09 2.78
N TRP A 143 4.05 -5.02 3.35
CA TRP A 143 4.69 -3.70 3.34
C TRP A 143 4.65 -3.08 4.74
N GLN A 144 5.74 -2.43 5.14
CA GLN A 144 5.82 -1.58 6.32
C GLN A 144 5.57 -0.13 5.93
N LEU A 145 4.84 0.62 6.75
CA LEU A 145 4.76 2.07 6.66
C LEU A 145 6.00 2.71 7.31
N LEU A 146 6.92 3.25 6.49
CA LEU A 146 8.20 3.78 6.99
C LEU A 146 8.05 5.15 7.66
N ASP A 147 7.07 5.93 7.23
CA ASP A 147 6.87 7.30 7.71
C ASP A 147 5.82 7.37 8.83
N VAL A 148 5.52 6.25 9.50
CA VAL A 148 4.50 6.17 10.57
C VAL A 148 4.71 7.21 11.66
N GLY A 149 5.96 7.47 12.08
CA GLY A 149 6.25 8.46 13.13
C GLY A 149 5.98 9.92 12.72
N ALA A 150 5.83 10.21 11.43
CA ALA A 150 5.43 11.51 10.91
C ALA A 150 3.91 11.61 10.65
N LEU A 151 3.18 10.51 10.87
CA LEU A 151 1.76 10.40 10.61
C LEU A 151 1.02 10.24 11.94
N ASP A 152 -0.11 10.91 12.06
CA ASP A 152 -1.07 10.61 13.12
C ASP A 152 -1.90 9.40 12.68
N TRP A 153 -1.29 8.21 12.76
CA TRP A 153 -1.85 6.98 12.19
C TRP A 153 -3.22 6.65 12.78
N GLU A 154 -3.41 6.86 14.09
CA GLU A 154 -4.72 6.67 14.74
C GLU A 154 -5.80 7.56 14.12
N LYS A 155 -5.49 8.84 13.85
CA LYS A 155 -6.42 9.71 13.13
C LYS A 155 -6.65 9.27 11.69
N ILE A 156 -5.63 8.73 11.02
CA ILE A 156 -5.78 8.18 9.67
C ILE A 156 -6.73 6.98 9.70
N CYS A 157 -6.57 6.04 10.63
CA CYS A 157 -7.51 4.93 10.83
C CYS A 157 -8.92 5.44 11.13
N GLY A 158 -9.05 6.40 12.04
CA GLY A 158 -10.35 7.01 12.34
C GLY A 158 -11.00 7.67 11.12
N LEU A 159 -10.23 8.30 10.23
CA LEU A 159 -10.74 8.84 8.95
C LEU A 159 -11.13 7.78 7.94
N LEU A 160 -10.59 6.56 8.07
CA LEU A 160 -10.95 5.43 7.22
C LEU A 160 -12.20 4.70 7.76
N GLU A 161 -12.40 4.68 9.09
CA GLU A 161 -13.51 4.00 9.78
C GLU A 161 -14.76 4.87 9.98
N ALA A 162 -14.61 6.16 10.30
CA ALA A 162 -15.71 7.05 10.70
C ALA A 162 -16.70 7.39 9.57
N SER A 163 -16.47 6.88 8.37
CA SER A 163 -17.24 7.17 7.18
C SER A 163 -18.11 6.01 6.70
N ASP A 164 -18.30 4.98 7.54
CA ASP A 164 -19.33 3.96 7.33
C ASP A 164 -20.72 4.46 7.82
N PRO A 165 -21.65 4.84 6.91
CA PRO A 165 -22.99 5.27 7.29
C PRO A 165 -23.86 4.10 7.81
N SER A 166 -23.36 2.85 7.80
CA SER A 166 -24.06 1.69 8.33
C SER A 166 -24.26 1.72 9.86
N SER A 167 -23.58 2.62 10.59
CA SER A 167 -23.64 2.68 12.06
C SER A 167 -24.75 3.59 12.61
N LYS A 168 -25.61 4.16 11.76
CA LYS A 168 -26.73 5.02 12.19
C LYS A 168 -28.07 4.59 11.59
N THR A 169 -28.63 3.51 12.11
CA THR A 169 -30.09 3.32 12.26
C THR A 169 -30.31 2.05 13.06
N ASP A 170 -30.60 2.19 14.35
CA ASP A 170 -31.41 1.24 15.13
C ASP A 170 -31.80 1.85 16.49
N GLU A 171 -32.15 3.14 16.54
CA GLU A 171 -32.81 3.74 17.71
C GLU A 171 -33.78 4.83 17.26
N GLU A 172 -34.89 4.45 16.61
CA GLU A 172 -36.14 5.23 16.64
C GLU A 172 -37.27 4.41 15.99
N GLN A 173 -37.79 3.43 16.73
CA GLN A 173 -39.14 2.88 16.53
C GLN A 173 -39.54 2.05 17.75
N ASN A 174 -39.81 2.74 18.87
CA ASN A 174 -40.68 2.28 19.95
C ASN A 174 -41.01 3.47 20.86
N ALA A 175 -41.92 4.33 20.38
CA ALA A 175 -42.73 5.23 21.21
C ALA A 175 -44.02 5.55 20.45
#